data_AF-A0A7J2YBH1-F1
#
_entry.id   AF-A0A7J2YBH1-F1
#
_cell.length_a   1.000
_cell.length_b   1.000
_cell.length_c   1.000
_cell.angle_alpha   90.00
_cell.angle_beta   90.00
_cell.angle_gamma   90.00
#
_symmetry.space_group_name_H-M   'P 1'
#
loop_
_entity.id
_entity.type
_entity.pdbx_description
1 polymer ?
#
loop_
_entity_poly.entity_id
_entity_poly.type
_entity_poly.pdbx_seq_one_letter_code
_entity_poly.pdbx_strand_id
1 'polypeptide(L)' 'MSLLAEKKEVRKIQFTGRSTYILSLPKKWIEEMSLQPGDPVTIVRQINNALLILPSIVTKSSKTGEAAVIVTPNES' A
#
# COMPACT_ATOMS: atom_id res chain seq x y z
N MET A 1 9.24 24.38 -21.43
CA MET A 1 9.28 23.14 -20.64
C MET A 1 7.87 22.81 -20.18
N SER A 2 7.23 21.82 -20.79
CA SER A 2 6.01 21.19 -20.29
C SER A 2 6.32 19.70 -20.25
N LEU A 3 6.52 19.14 -19.05
CA LEU A 3 7.08 17.79 -18.93
C LEU A 3 6.37 16.91 -17.91
N LEU A 4 5.13 17.23 -17.58
CA LEU A 4 4.18 16.28 -17.05
C LEU A 4 2.84 16.62 -17.70
N ALA A 5 2.55 16.00 -18.84
CA ALA A 5 1.17 15.93 -19.29
C ALA A 5 0.39 15.29 -18.13
N GLU A 6 -0.49 16.05 -17.50
CA GLU A 6 -1.35 15.55 -16.42
C GLU A 6 -2.14 14.37 -17.00
N LYS A 7 -1.68 13.14 -16.73
CA LYS A 7 -2.43 11.93 -17.05
C LYS A 7 -3.65 11.92 -16.13
N LYS A 8 -4.71 12.60 -16.55
CA LYS A 8 -6.01 12.58 -15.87
C LYS A 8 -6.77 11.35 -16.34
N GLU A 9 -7.28 10.59 -15.39
CA GLU A 9 -8.11 9.42 -15.64
C GLU A 9 -9.42 9.60 -14.89
N VAL A 10 -10.54 9.42 -15.58
CA VAL A 10 -11.87 9.46 -14.96
C VAL A 10 -12.37 8.03 -14.79
N ARG A 11 -12.68 7.66 -13.55
CA ARG A 11 -13.22 6.34 -13.19
C ARG A 11 -14.52 6.52 -12.42
N LYS A 12 -15.47 5.62 -12.67
CA LYS A 12 -16.68 5.55 -11.85
C LYS A 12 -16.34 4.81 -10.55
N ILE A 13 -16.87 5.32 -9.45
CA ILE A 13 -16.90 4.56 -8.20
C ILE A 13 -17.82 3.35 -8.38
N GLN A 14 -17.41 2.22 -7.85
CA GLN A 14 -18.17 0.98 -7.87
C GLN A 14 -18.64 0.68 -6.45
N PHE A 15 -19.89 0.28 -6.28
CA PHE A 15 -20.37 -0.25 -5.01
C PHE A 15 -20.12 -1.76 -4.95
N THR A 16 -19.61 -2.25 -3.83
CA THR A 16 -19.32 -3.68 -3.63
C THR A 16 -19.66 -4.11 -2.20
N GLY A 17 -20.15 -5.34 -2.03
CA GLY A 17 -20.56 -5.86 -0.74
C GLY A 17 -21.76 -5.09 -0.16
N ARG A 18 -21.69 -4.74 1.14
CA ARG A 18 -22.79 -4.03 1.84
C ARG A 18 -22.50 -2.55 2.13
N SER A 19 -21.24 -2.18 2.33
CA SER A 19 -20.88 -0.85 2.86
C SER A 19 -19.59 -0.30 2.25
N THR A 20 -19.14 -0.86 1.13
CA THR A 20 -17.82 -0.55 0.58
C THR A 20 -17.93 -0.09 -0.86
N TYR A 21 -17.13 0.90 -1.20
CA TYR A 21 -16.94 1.35 -2.58
C TYR A 21 -15.52 1.02 -3.04
N ILE A 22 -15.37 0.74 -4.32
CA ILE A 22 -14.09 0.53 -5.00
C ILE A 22 -13.87 1.65 -6.00
N LEU A 23 -12.62 2.13 -6.06
CA LEU A 23 -12.10 2.96 -7.14
C LEU A 23 -10.94 2.21 -7.80
N SER A 24 -11.12 1.78 -9.05
CA SER A 24 -10.08 1.05 -9.78
C SER A 24 -8.99 2.00 -10.28
N LEU A 25 -7.74 1.75 -9.88
CA LEU A 25 -6.59 2.50 -10.37
C LEU A 25 -6.18 2.02 -11.79
N PRO A 26 -5.60 2.90 -12.63
CA PRO A 26 -5.03 2.49 -13.92
C PRO A 26 -3.89 1.49 -13.72
N LYS A 27 -3.94 0.38 -14.46
CA LYS A 27 -2.92 -0.68 -14.40
C LYS A 27 -1.49 -0.13 -14.58
N LYS A 28 -1.31 0.78 -15.55
CA LYS A 28 -0.02 1.41 -15.82
C LYS A 28 0.53 2.18 -14.62
N TRP A 29 -0.30 2.85 -13.82
CA TRP A 29 0.17 3.57 -12.63
C TRP A 29 0.65 2.60 -11.54
N ILE A 30 -0.08 1.50 -11.34
CA ILE A 30 0.30 0.44 -10.40
C ILE A 30 1.66 -0.16 -10.78
N GLU A 31 1.86 -0.45 -12.07
CA GLU A 31 3.12 -0.96 -12.62
C GLU A 31 4.26 0.06 -12.51
N GLU A 32 4.03 1.32 -12.89
CA GLU A 32 5.00 2.43 -12.77
C GLU A 32 5.44 2.66 -11.31
N MET A 33 4.56 2.38 -10.34
CA MET A 33 4.82 2.50 -8.91
C MET A 33 5.37 1.21 -8.28
N SER A 34 5.61 0.15 -9.07
CA SER A 34 6.05 -1.17 -8.60
C SER A 34 5.16 -1.78 -7.50
N LEU A 35 3.86 -1.50 -7.55
CA LEU A 35 2.87 -2.03 -6.61
C LEU A 35 2.24 -3.32 -7.14
N GLN A 36 1.77 -4.17 -6.23
CA GLN A 36 1.08 -5.41 -6.52
C GLN A 36 -0.25 -5.53 -5.76
N PRO A 37 -1.20 -6.35 -6.23
CA PRO A 37 -2.40 -6.64 -5.46
C PRO A 37 -2.06 -7.15 -4.06
N GLY A 38 -2.66 -6.54 -3.03
CA GLY A 38 -2.39 -6.86 -1.63
C GLY A 38 -1.36 -5.94 -0.96
N ASP A 39 -0.62 -5.14 -1.72
CA ASP A 39 0.27 -4.14 -1.13
C ASP A 39 -0.53 -3.10 -0.34
N PRO A 40 -0.07 -2.74 0.87
CA PRO A 40 -0.74 -1.75 1.69
C PRO A 40 -0.60 -0.35 1.08
N VAL A 41 -1.70 0.38 1.06
CA VAL A 41 -1.75 1.79 0.68
C VAL A 41 -2.43 2.60 1.77
N THR A 42 -1.94 3.81 1.99
CA THR A 42 -2.55 4.79 2.90
C THR A 42 -3.43 5.74 2.09
N ILE A 43 -4.66 5.95 2.55
CA ILE A 43 -5.61 6.90 1.95
C ILE A 43 -5.85 8.02 2.95
N VAL A 44 -5.57 9.26 2.54
CA VAL A 44 -5.74 10.47 3.36
C VAL A 44 -6.80 11.36 2.72
N ARG A 45 -7.84 11.71 3.49
CA ARG A 45 -8.81 12.72 3.09
C ARG A 45 -8.27 14.11 3.42
N GLN A 46 -8.12 14.95 2.41
CA GLN A 46 -7.68 16.34 2.58
C GLN A 46 -8.88 17.28 2.83
N ILE A 47 -8.58 18.48 3.35
CA ILE A 47 -9.59 19.51 3.69
C ILE A 47 -10.37 19.98 2.45
N ASN A 48 -9.72 20.02 1.28
CA ASN A 48 -10.33 20.37 0.01
C ASN A 48 -11.16 19.23 -0.62
N ASN A 49 -11.50 18.18 0.14
CA ASN A 49 -12.16 16.95 -0.32
C ASN A 49 -11.38 16.12 -1.35
N ALA A 50 -10.10 16.43 -1.58
CA ALA A 50 -9.23 15.53 -2.34
C ALA A 50 -8.89 14.27 -1.52
N LEU A 51 -8.66 13.17 -2.22
CA LEU A 51 -8.09 11.96 -1.64
C LEU A 51 -6.64 11.84 -2.11
N LEU A 52 -5.73 11.69 -1.16
CA LEU A 52 -4.33 11.37 -1.43
C LEU A 52 -4.09 9.89 -1.13
N ILE A 53 -3.58 9.15 -2.11
CA ILE A 53 -3.26 7.74 -1.98
C ILE A 53 -1.73 7.60 -2.04
N LEU A 54 -1.15 6.99 -1.02
CA LEU A 54 0.29 6.85 -0.87
C LEU A 54 0.62 5.37 -0.69
N PRO A 55 1.65 4.84 -1.40
CA PRO A 55 2.24 3.56 -1.06
C PRO A 55 2.67 3.55 0.40
N SER A 56 2.25 2.54 1.18
CA SER A 56 2.77 2.38 2.52
C SER A 56 4.15 1.73 2.41
N ILE A 57 5.21 2.54 2.50
CA ILE A 57 6.58 2.03 2.57
C ILE A 57 6.73 1.34 3.92
N VAL A 58 6.37 0.06 3.97
CA VAL A 58 6.77 -0.79 5.08
C VAL A 58 8.26 -1.01 4.85
N THR A 59 9.11 -0.27 5.57
CA THR A 59 10.48 -0.71 5.76
C THR A 59 10.36 -2.14 6.28
N LYS A 60 10.80 -3.11 5.48
CA LYS A 60 11.01 -4.47 5.97
C LYS A 60 12.08 -4.34 7.06
N SER A 61 11.68 -4.04 8.29
CA SER A 61 12.46 -4.46 9.43
C SER A 61 12.48 -5.98 9.30
N SER A 62 13.66 -6.47 8.93
CA SER A 62 14.01 -7.87 9.00
C SER A 62 13.73 -8.34 10.42
N LYS A 63 12.53 -8.87 10.66
CA LYS A 63 12.34 -9.87 11.71
C LYS A 63 12.94 -11.17 11.17
N THR A 64 14.26 -11.22 11.14
CA THR A 64 14.95 -12.50 11.30
C THR A 64 14.58 -12.96 12.69
N GLY A 65 13.66 -13.92 12.78
CA GLY A 65 13.42 -14.64 14.02
C GLY A 65 14.64 -15.49 14.33
N GLU A 66 15.70 -14.88 14.85
CA GLU A 66 16.74 -15.62 15.58
C GLU A 66 16.11 -16.06 16.90
N ALA A 67 15.57 -17.27 16.91
CA ALA A 67 15.27 -17.98 18.14
C ALA A 67 16.60 -18.46 18.75
N ALA A 68 17.21 -17.64 19.60
CA ALA A 68 18.31 -18.09 20.45
C ALA A 68 17.73 -18.98 21.56
N VAL A 69 17.85 -20.30 21.40
CA VAL A 69 17.59 -21.25 22.49
C VAL A 69 18.83 -21.28 23.37
N ILE A 70 18.73 -20.71 24.56
CA ILE A 70 19.76 -20.88 25.59
C ILE A 70 19.46 -22.21 26.29
N VAL A 71 20.22 -23.25 25.96
CA VAL A 71 20.20 -24.52 26.72
C VAL A 71 21.14 -24.34 27.91
N THR A 72 20.59 -24.25 29.11
CA THR A 72 21.38 -24.43 30.34
C THR A 72 21.61 -25.93 30.56
N PRO A 73 22.86 -26.38 30.77
CA PRO A 73 23.10 -27.75 31.22
C PRO A 73 22.49 -27.90 32.61
N ASN A 74 21.62 -28.90 32.76
CA ASN A 74 21.12 -29.33 34.06
C ASN A 74 22.26 -30.07 34.77
N GLU A 75 22.96 -29.40 35.68
CA GLU A 75 23.86 -30.09 36.61
C GLU A 75 23.03 -30.72 37.73
N SER A 76 23.09 -32.06 37.74
CA SER A 76 22.85 -33.06 38.81
C SER A 76 21.69 -32.87 39.79
#